data_AF-A0A662P935-F1
#
_entry.id   AF-A0A662P935-F1
#
_cell.length_a   1.000
_cell.length_b   1.000
_cell.length_c   1.000
_cell.angle_alpha   90.00
_cell.angle_beta   90.00
_cell.angle_gamma   90.00
#
_symmetry.space_group_name_H-M   'P 1'
#
loop_
_entity.id
_entity.type
_entity.pdbx_description
1 polymer ?
#
loop_
_entity_poly.entity_id
_entity_poly.type
_entity_poly.pdbx_seq_one_letter_code
_entity_poly.pdbx_strand_id
1 'polypeptide(L)'
;MLSEKMVNALNEQINKEIYSAYLYMSMSAYSTYIGLKGFANWFMVQYQEEMAHAMKIYDYVNDQGAQVKLMAIEKPPTEFG
;
A
#
# COMPACT_ATOMS: atom_id res chain seq x y z
N MET A 1 -10.92 -22.73 6.85
CA MET A 1 -11.59 -21.43 6.62
C MET A 1 -11.06 -20.43 7.61
N LEU A 2 -10.74 -19.21 7.15
CA LEU A 2 -10.28 -18.12 8.01
C LEU A 2 -11.39 -17.73 9.00
N SER A 3 -11.01 -17.38 10.23
CA SER A 3 -11.96 -16.79 11.18
C SER A 3 -12.34 -15.38 10.74
N GLU A 4 -13.51 -14.90 11.15
CA GLU A 4 -13.95 -13.54 10.86
C GLU A 4 -12.94 -12.49 11.33
N LYS A 5 -12.36 -12.70 12.53
CA LYS A 5 -11.28 -11.85 13.06
C LYS A 5 -10.09 -11.77 12.09
N MET A 6 -9.69 -12.89 11.49
CA MET A 6 -8.56 -12.92 10.56
C MET A 6 -8.91 -12.26 9.22
N VAL A 7 -10.10 -12.51 8.69
CA VAL A 7 -10.57 -11.85 7.45
C VAL A 7 -10.61 -10.34 7.61
N ASN A 8 -11.07 -9.83 8.76
CA ASN A 8 -11.09 -8.40 9.04
C ASN A 8 -9.67 -7.82 9.12
N ALA A 9 -8.76 -8.50 9.81
CA ALA A 9 -7.36 -8.07 9.91
C ALA A 9 -6.65 -8.06 8.53
N LEU A 10 -6.90 -9.06 7.69
CA LEU A 10 -6.31 -9.11 6.34
C LEU A 10 -6.86 -8.01 5.43
N ASN A 11 -8.15 -7.72 5.50
CA ASN A 11 -8.74 -6.58 4.78
C ASN A 11 -8.16 -5.23 5.23
N GLU A 12 -7.99 -5.06 6.54
CA GLU A 12 -7.32 -3.88 7.08
C GLU A 12 -5.86 -3.80 6.59
N GLN A 13 -5.16 -4.93 6.53
CA GLN A 13 -3.78 -4.97 6.07
C GLN A 13 -3.66 -4.64 4.58
N ILE A 14 -4.57 -5.13 3.71
CA ILE A 14 -4.61 -4.73 2.29
C ILE A 14 -4.66 -3.19 2.18
N ASN A 15 -5.53 -2.54 2.98
CA ASN A 15 -5.66 -1.09 2.97
C ASN A 15 -4.38 -0.38 3.45
N LYS A 16 -3.71 -0.93 4.47
CA LYS A 16 -2.43 -0.43 4.97
C LYS A 16 -1.32 -0.50 3.93
N GLU A 17 -1.19 -1.63 3.23
CA GLU A 17 -0.17 -1.76 2.17
C GLU A 17 -0.44 -0.80 1.00
N ILE A 18 -1.70 -0.63 0.59
CA ILE A 18 -2.07 0.34 -0.45
C ILE A 18 -1.79 1.77 0.01
N TYR A 19 -2.05 2.11 1.27
CA TYR A 19 -1.69 3.42 1.83
C TYR A 19 -0.17 3.61 1.88
N SER A 20 0.60 2.60 2.29
CA SER A 20 2.08 2.64 2.27
C SER A 20 2.60 2.88 0.86
N ALA A 21 2.04 2.18 -0.15
CA ALA A 21 2.36 2.42 -1.55
C ALA A 21 2.07 3.89 -1.91
N TYR A 22 0.85 4.38 -1.62
CA TYR A 22 0.48 5.75 -1.95
C TYR A 22 1.37 6.80 -1.26
N LEU A 23 1.77 6.53 -0.01
CA LEU A 23 2.72 7.33 0.74
C LEU A 23 4.09 7.38 0.06
N TYR A 24 4.65 6.24 -0.35
CA TYR A 24 5.90 6.21 -1.10
C TYR A 24 5.80 6.92 -2.45
N MET A 25 4.66 6.80 -3.14
CA MET A 25 4.42 7.56 -4.37
C MET A 25 4.43 9.08 -4.09
N SER A 26 3.87 9.53 -2.95
CA SER A 26 3.93 10.93 -2.54
C SER A 26 5.36 11.38 -2.19
N MET A 27 6.12 10.55 -1.47
CA MET A 27 7.53 10.82 -1.17
C MET A 27 8.40 10.87 -2.44
N SER A 28 8.11 10.03 -3.43
CA SER A 28 8.72 10.08 -4.76
C SER A 28 8.43 11.41 -5.47
N ALA A 29 7.16 11.83 -5.46
CA ALA A 29 6.74 13.09 -6.06
C ALA A 29 7.43 14.29 -5.41
N TYR A 30 7.47 14.32 -4.07
CA TYR A 30 8.17 15.37 -3.33
C TYR A 30 9.68 15.35 -3.62
N SER A 31 10.33 14.19 -3.57
CA SER A 31 11.76 14.04 -3.89
C SER A 31 12.08 14.52 -5.30
N THR A 32 11.19 14.26 -6.26
CA THR A 32 11.32 14.77 -7.63
C THR A 32 11.25 16.29 -7.67
N TYR A 33 10.28 16.88 -6.96
CA TYR A 33 10.09 18.33 -6.88
C TYR A 33 11.32 19.04 -6.30
N ILE A 34 11.97 18.48 -5.28
CA ILE A 34 13.17 19.06 -4.66
C ILE A 34 14.50 18.64 -5.33
N GLY A 35 14.45 17.92 -6.45
CA GLY A 35 15.63 17.57 -7.25
C GLY A 35 16.40 16.32 -6.81
N LEU A 36 15.87 15.52 -5.89
CA LEU A 36 16.48 14.28 -5.38
C LEU A 36 16.09 13.04 -6.20
N LYS A 37 16.55 12.97 -7.45
CA LYS A 37 16.14 11.92 -8.42
C LYS A 37 16.41 10.47 -7.97
N GLY A 38 17.52 10.23 -7.26
CA GLY A 38 17.85 8.89 -6.74
C GLY A 38 16.84 8.40 -5.70
N PHE A 39 16.45 9.28 -4.78
CA PHE A 39 15.41 9.00 -3.78
C PHE A 39 14.05 8.81 -4.44
N ALA A 40 13.70 9.64 -5.42
CA ALA A 40 12.45 9.48 -6.16
C ALA A 40 12.33 8.09 -6.80
N ASN A 41 13.39 7.61 -7.46
CA ASN A 41 13.42 6.27 -8.02
C ASN A 41 13.31 5.19 -6.93
N TRP A 42 14.04 5.32 -5.83
CA TRP A 42 13.97 4.36 -4.72
C TRP A 42 12.55 4.24 -4.15
N PHE A 43 11.88 5.37 -3.90
CA PHE A 43 10.49 5.39 -3.43
C PHE A 43 9.52 4.76 -4.45
N MET A 44 9.74 4.94 -5.76
CA MET A 44 8.91 4.26 -6.77
C MET A 44 9.12 2.74 -6.79
N VAL A 45 10.32 2.25 -6.48
CA VAL A 45 10.56 0.80 -6.30
C VAL A 45 9.79 0.30 -5.07
N GLN A 46 9.82 1.06 -3.97
CA GLN A 46 9.06 0.70 -2.75
C GLN A 46 7.54 0.74 -2.99
N TYR A 47 7.03 1.69 -3.77
CA TYR A 47 5.63 1.68 -4.22
C TYR A 47 5.24 0.35 -4.88
N GLN A 48 6.09 -0.16 -5.79
CA GLN A 48 5.83 -1.43 -6.48
C GLN A 48 5.86 -2.62 -5.50
N GLU A 49 6.79 -2.61 -4.54
CA GLU A 49 6.92 -3.63 -3.51
C GLU A 49 5.67 -3.70 -2.62
N GLU A 50 5.18 -2.57 -2.13
CA GLU A 50 3.97 -2.54 -1.29
C GLU A 50 2.70 -2.91 -2.05
N MET A 51 2.60 -2.54 -3.33
CA MET A 51 1.50 -3.03 -4.17
C MET A 51 1.56 -4.55 -4.36
N ALA A 52 2.76 -5.14 -4.46
CA ALA A 52 2.92 -6.59 -4.51
C ALA A 52 2.51 -7.25 -3.18
N HIS A 53 2.82 -6.64 -2.04
CA HIS A 53 2.34 -7.09 -0.72
C HIS A 53 0.81 -7.06 -0.64
N ALA A 54 0.18 -5.94 -1.02
CA ALA A 54 -1.27 -5.80 -1.03
C ALA A 54 -1.95 -6.89 -1.88
N MET A 55 -1.44 -7.12 -3.10
CA MET A 55 -2.01 -8.11 -4.01
C MET A 55 -1.84 -9.54 -3.50
N LYS A 56 -0.72 -9.87 -2.86
CA LYS A 56 -0.54 -11.19 -2.26
C LYS A 56 -1.57 -11.50 -1.18
N ILE A 57 -1.92 -10.50 -0.36
CA ILE A 57 -2.95 -10.64 0.68
C ILE A 57 -4.34 -10.70 0.04
N TYR A 58 -4.60 -9.84 -0.96
CA TYR A 58 -5.84 -9.84 -1.74
C TYR A 58 -6.14 -11.23 -2.31
N ASP A 59 -5.17 -11.82 -3.02
CA ASP A 59 -5.32 -13.13 -3.64
C ASP A 59 -5.56 -14.21 -2.57
N TYR A 60 -4.78 -14.19 -1.49
CA TYR A 60 -4.93 -15.14 -0.39
C TYR A 60 -6.33 -15.10 0.25
N VAL A 61 -6.91 -13.92 0.47
CA VAL A 61 -8.26 -13.79 1.04
C VAL A 61 -9.30 -14.43 0.11
N ASN A 62 -9.21 -14.17 -1.19
CA ASN A 62 -10.11 -14.75 -2.18
C ASN A 62 -9.94 -16.27 -2.31
N ASP A 63 -8.71 -16.78 -2.31
CA ASP A 63 -8.40 -18.22 -2.37
C ASP A 63 -8.96 -18.98 -1.15
N GLN A 64 -9.11 -18.31 -0.01
CA GLN A 64 -9.76 -18.87 1.18
C GLN A 64 -11.29 -18.78 1.15
N GLY A 65 -11.88 -18.29 0.06
CA GLY A 65 -13.33 -18.12 -0.12
C GLY A 65 -13.92 -16.98 0.72
N ALA A 66 -13.08 -16.08 1.24
CA ALA A 66 -13.51 -14.92 2.00
C ALA A 66 -13.63 -13.68 1.10
N GLN A 67 -14.44 -12.71 1.51
CA GLN A 67 -14.66 -11.49 0.74
C GLN A 67 -13.60 -10.43 1.05
N VAL A 68 -12.95 -9.91 0.00
CA VAL A 68 -12.15 -8.68 0.10
C VAL A 68 -13.06 -7.45 0.19
N LYS A 69 -12.76 -6.55 1.13
CA LYS A 69 -13.45 -5.29 1.38
C LYS A 69 -12.43 -4.15 1.39
N LEU A 70 -12.26 -3.52 0.24
CA LEU A 70 -11.38 -2.35 0.09
C LEU A 70 -11.98 -1.14 0.82
N MET A 71 -11.14 -0.37 1.51
CA MET A 71 -11.56 0.79 2.29
C MET A 71 -11.10 2.08 1.62
N ALA A 72 -11.48 3.22 2.20
CA ALA A 72 -10.96 4.50 1.77
C ALA A 72 -9.44 4.55 2.01
N ILE A 73 -8.72 5.13 1.07
CA ILE A 73 -7.30 5.44 1.21
C ILE A 73 -7.17 6.92 1.56
N GLU A 74 -6.54 7.21 2.70
CA GLU A 74 -6.32 8.57 3.13
C GLU A 74 -5.32 9.29 2.24
N LYS A 75 -5.47 10.61 2.12
CA LYS A 75 -4.53 11.45 1.37
C LYS A 75 -3.19 11.48 2.12
N PRO A 76 -2.07 11.12 1.47
CA PRO A 76 -0.75 11.20 2.11
C PRO A 76 -0.29 12.66 2.24
N PRO A 77 0.67 12.96 3.13
CA PRO A 77 1.37 14.24 3.16
C PRO A 77 2.02 14.54 1.81
N THR A 78 2.17 15.82 1.49
CA THR A 78 2.80 16.29 0.24
C THR A 78 4.17 16.93 0.46
N GLU A 79 4.57 17.10 1.71
CA GLU A 79 5.85 17.67 2.13
C GLU A 79 6.50 16.74 3.16
N PHE A 80 7.81 16.58 3.06
CA PHE A 80 8.60 15.68 3.90
C PHE A 80 9.91 16.37 4.27
N GLY A 81 10.06 16.77 5.53
CA GLY A 81 11.21 17.55 6.02
C GLY A 81 11.04 17.96 7.47
#